data_AF-A0A842KKW6-F1
#
_entry.id   AF-A0A842KKW6-F1
#
_cell.length_a   1.000
_cell.length_b   1.000
_cell.length_c   1.000
_cell.angle_alpha   90.00
_cell.angle_beta   90.00
_cell.angle_gamma   90.00
#
_symmetry.space_group_name_H-M   'P 1'
#
loop_
_entity.id
_entity.type
_entity.pdbx_description
1 polymer ?
#
loop_
_entity_poly.entity_id
_entity_poly.type
_entity_poly.pdbx_seq_one_letter_code
_entity_poly.pdbx_strand_id
1 'polypeptide(L)'
;MQDWIYECELFLFLAEVHFIDSKVSPFCYHFCHFLTGNKLDEMLNTLEEKYCRCLNVHGCVAKKELDDFKNIVDSITLEKWELLSPEKINVAQRILQKLAGGLRNDIIQISKEKGYPILYNETELNQ
;
A
#
# COMPACT_ATOMS: atom_id res chain seq x y z
N MET A 1 2.42 -3.79 -6.90
CA MET A 1 2.76 -3.33 -5.53
C MET A 1 2.69 -1.82 -5.48
N GLN A 2 3.50 -1.12 -6.29
CA GLN A 2 3.47 0.34 -6.38
C GLN A 2 2.10 0.88 -6.84
N ASP A 3 1.49 0.24 -7.85
CA ASP A 3 0.13 0.59 -8.32
C ASP A 3 -0.94 0.39 -7.25
N TRP A 4 -0.77 -0.63 -6.40
CA TRP A 4 -1.74 -0.93 -5.35
C TRP A 4 -1.67 0.04 -4.18
N ILE A 5 -0.46 0.47 -3.80
CA ILE A 5 -0.28 1.52 -2.78
C ILE A 5 -0.99 2.80 -3.26
N TYR A 6 -0.77 3.18 -4.52
CA TYR A 6 -1.42 4.34 -5.11
C TYR A 6 -2.95 4.21 -5.14
N GLU A 7 -3.48 3.04 -5.51
CA GLU A 7 -4.93 2.78 -5.47
C GLU A 7 -5.49 2.86 -4.05
N CYS A 8 -4.78 2.35 -3.05
CA CYS A 8 -5.16 2.48 -1.65
C CYS A 8 -5.12 3.94 -1.17
N GLU A 9 -4.12 4.73 -1.56
CA GLU A 9 -4.06 6.15 -1.22
C GLU A 9 -5.28 6.89 -1.75
N LEU A 10 -5.63 6.68 -3.02
CA LEU A 10 -6.80 7.28 -3.65
C LEU A 10 -8.10 6.81 -3.01
N PHE A 11 -8.22 5.51 -2.70
CA PHE A 11 -9.39 4.94 -2.04
C PHE A 11 -9.63 5.55 -0.66
N LEU A 12 -8.57 5.67 0.16
CA LEU A 12 -8.65 6.29 1.48
C LEU A 12 -8.97 7.80 1.38
N PHE A 13 -8.42 8.50 0.39
CA PHE A 13 -8.76 9.89 0.12
C PHE A 13 -10.26 10.05 -0.22
N LEU A 14 -10.79 9.23 -1.12
CA LEU A 14 -12.22 9.28 -1.46
C LEU A 14 -13.12 8.95 -0.25
N ALA A 15 -12.68 8.03 0.61
CA ALA A 15 -13.38 7.72 1.85
C ALA A 15 -13.34 8.88 2.86
N GLU A 16 -12.24 9.63 2.94
CA GLU A 16 -12.16 10.86 3.73
C GLU A 16 -13.13 11.93 3.20
N VAL A 17 -13.16 12.13 1.88
CA VAL A 17 -14.09 13.07 1.23
C VAL A 17 -15.54 12.66 1.45
N HIS A 18 -15.86 11.37 1.49
CA HIS A 18 -17.21 10.88 1.80
C HIS A 18 -17.75 11.43 3.13
N PHE A 19 -16.88 11.60 4.15
CA PHE A 19 -17.29 12.18 5.44
C PHE A 19 -17.57 13.69 5.37
N ILE A 20 -17.07 14.38 4.34
CA ILE A 20 -17.34 15.80 4.08
C ILE A 20 -18.57 15.95 3.18
N ASP A 21 -18.66 15.13 2.14
CA ASP A 21 -19.78 15.05 1.20
C ASP A 21 -20.15 13.59 0.94
N SER A 22 -21.23 13.14 1.58
CA SER A 22 -21.79 11.78 1.45
C SER A 22 -22.13 11.37 0.01
N LYS A 23 -22.18 12.30 -0.94
CA LYS A 23 -22.38 12.01 -2.37
C LYS A 23 -21.13 11.42 -3.04
N VAL A 24 -19.95 11.63 -2.46
CA VAL A 24 -18.71 11.03 -2.96
C VAL A 24 -18.65 9.60 -2.47
N SER A 25 -18.61 8.65 -3.40
CA SER A 25 -18.39 7.24 -3.09
C SER A 25 -17.06 6.79 -3.70
N PRO A 26 -16.19 6.12 -2.93
CA PRO A 26 -14.97 5.54 -3.47
C PRO A 26 -15.22 4.62 -4.68
N PHE A 27 -16.37 3.96 -4.73
CA PHE A 27 -16.74 3.02 -5.80
C PHE A 27 -17.11 3.67 -7.13
N CYS A 28 -17.30 4.99 -7.15
CA CYS A 28 -17.44 5.71 -8.42
C CYS A 28 -16.12 5.70 -9.23
N TYR A 29 -15.00 5.36 -8.59
CA TYR A 29 -13.70 5.23 -9.24
C TYR A 29 -13.42 3.80 -9.70
N HIS A 30 -12.79 3.66 -10.87
CA HIS A 30 -12.35 2.36 -11.40
C HIS A 30 -10.95 2.03 -10.88
N PHE A 31 -10.87 1.13 -9.89
CA PHE A 31 -9.61 0.56 -9.42
C PHE A 31 -9.24 -0.69 -10.23
N CYS A 32 -7.96 -0.92 -10.46
CA CYS A 32 -7.46 -2.13 -11.12
C CYS A 32 -7.55 -3.35 -10.20
N HIS A 33 -7.54 -3.14 -8.88
CA HIS A 33 -7.62 -4.20 -7.89
C HIS A 33 -8.80 -4.02 -6.93
N PHE A 34 -9.29 -5.15 -6.43
CA PHE A 34 -10.26 -5.15 -5.34
C PHE A 34 -9.56 -4.84 -4.02
N LEU A 35 -9.82 -3.66 -3.45
CA LEU A 35 -9.13 -3.16 -2.27
C LEU A 35 -9.77 -3.75 -1.00
N THR A 36 -9.26 -4.90 -0.55
CA THR A 36 -9.68 -5.58 0.70
C THR A 36 -8.49 -6.00 1.52
N GLY A 37 -8.72 -6.27 2.80
CA GLY A 37 -7.72 -6.82 3.71
C GLY A 37 -7.19 -8.17 3.22
N ASN A 38 -8.04 -9.03 2.66
CA ASN A 38 -7.62 -10.30 2.06
C ASN A 38 -6.71 -10.09 0.84
N LYS A 39 -7.01 -9.09 -0.01
CA LYS A 39 -6.16 -8.81 -1.16
C LYS A 39 -4.80 -8.27 -0.74
N LEU A 40 -4.75 -7.45 0.31
CA LEU A 40 -3.49 -7.02 0.91
C LEU A 40 -2.65 -8.23 1.38
N ASP A 41 -3.25 -9.16 2.13
CA ASP A 41 -2.52 -10.36 2.58
C ASP A 41 -1.96 -11.16 1.41
N GLU A 42 -2.76 -11.40 0.38
CA GLU A 42 -2.33 -12.12 -0.83
C GLU A 42 -1.12 -11.43 -1.48
N MET A 43 -1.14 -10.10 -1.56
CA MET A 43 -0.07 -9.30 -2.14
C MET A 43 1.21 -9.31 -1.30
N LEU A 44 1.09 -9.25 0.02
CA LEU A 44 2.23 -9.34 0.94
C LEU A 44 2.87 -10.73 0.87
N ASN A 45 2.06 -11.80 0.89
CA ASN A 45 2.55 -13.17 0.73
C ASN A 45 3.26 -13.37 -0.61
N THR A 46 2.69 -12.84 -1.70
CA THR A 46 3.31 -12.91 -3.04
C THR A 46 4.67 -12.20 -3.09
N LEU A 47 4.84 -11.10 -2.37
CA LEU A 47 6.13 -10.40 -2.29
C LEU A 47 7.19 -11.24 -1.58
N GLU A 48 6.82 -11.80 -0.43
CA GLU A 48 7.71 -12.62 0.38
C GLU A 48 8.21 -13.83 -0.43
N GLU A 49 7.33 -14.43 -1.21
CA GLU A 49 7.65 -15.54 -2.14
C GLU A 49 8.55 -15.10 -3.31
N LYS A 50 8.28 -13.94 -3.93
CA LYS A 50 8.97 -13.51 -5.16
C LYS A 50 10.34 -12.88 -4.94
N TYR A 51 10.53 -12.08 -3.89
CA TYR A 51 11.64 -11.12 -3.86
C TYR A 51 12.75 -11.43 -2.86
N CYS A 52 12.56 -12.37 -1.91
CA CYS A 52 13.50 -12.88 -0.90
C CYS A 52 12.87 -12.84 0.50
N ARG A 53 13.25 -13.78 1.39
CA ARG A 53 12.94 -13.78 2.84
C ARG A 53 13.39 -12.53 3.62
N CYS A 54 14.02 -11.57 2.92
CA CYS A 54 14.52 -10.32 3.47
C CYS A 54 13.48 -9.19 3.43
N LEU A 55 12.34 -9.35 2.75
CA LEU A 55 11.17 -8.47 2.87
C LEU A 55 10.44 -8.78 4.17
N ASN A 56 10.62 -7.93 5.19
CA ASN A 56 9.98 -8.10 6.48
C ASN A 56 8.95 -6.99 6.71
N VAL A 57 7.73 -7.22 6.24
CA VAL A 57 6.59 -6.30 6.43
C VAL A 57 6.34 -6.00 7.91
N HIS A 58 6.58 -6.99 8.78
CA HIS A 58 6.48 -6.85 10.23
C HIS A 58 7.63 -6.03 10.86
N GLY A 59 8.70 -5.78 10.11
CA GLY A 59 9.74 -4.81 10.49
C GLY A 59 9.31 -3.35 10.29
N CYS A 60 8.28 -3.11 9.46
CA CYS A 60 7.83 -1.77 9.09
C CYS A 60 6.53 -1.36 9.79
N VAL A 61 5.63 -2.32 10.01
CA VAL A 61 4.32 -2.11 10.62
C VAL A 61 4.01 -3.24 11.58
N ALA A 62 3.52 -2.92 12.78
CA ALA A 62 3.15 -3.93 13.75
C ALA A 62 1.95 -4.74 13.25
N LYS A 63 1.86 -6.04 13.59
CA LYS A 63 0.73 -6.89 13.19
C LYS A 63 -0.63 -6.26 13.50
N LYS A 64 -0.79 -5.67 14.69
CA LYS A 64 -2.01 -4.97 15.09
C LYS A 64 -2.34 -3.78 14.17
N GLU A 65 -1.34 -2.98 13.80
CA GLU A 65 -1.54 -1.86 12.87
C GLU A 65 -1.98 -2.38 11.50
N LEU A 66 -1.41 -3.49 11.02
CA LEU A 66 -1.82 -4.12 9.77
C LEU A 66 -3.26 -4.66 9.83
N ASP A 67 -3.62 -5.33 10.93
CA ASP A 67 -4.98 -5.81 11.16
C ASP A 67 -5.99 -4.64 11.22
N ASP A 68 -5.64 -3.55 11.88
CA ASP A 68 -6.46 -2.33 11.95
C ASP A 68 -6.64 -1.70 10.56
N PHE A 69 -5.56 -1.62 9.75
CA PHE A 69 -5.63 -1.15 8.37
C PHE A 69 -6.58 -2.00 7.52
N LYS A 70 -6.47 -3.33 7.61
CA LYS A 70 -7.33 -4.27 6.87
C LYS A 70 -8.80 -4.08 7.24
N ASN A 71 -9.10 -3.98 8.53
CA ASN A 71 -10.46 -3.75 9.01
C ASN A 71 -11.05 -2.44 8.49
N ILE A 72 -10.24 -1.38 8.39
CA ILE A 72 -10.68 -0.09 7.86
C ILE A 72 -10.98 -0.22 6.36
N VAL A 73 -10.06 -0.80 5.59
CA VAL A 73 -10.26 -1.03 4.15
C VAL A 73 -11.51 -1.87 3.90
N ASP A 74 -11.69 -2.97 4.63
CA ASP A 74 -12.87 -3.83 4.49
C ASP A 74 -14.16 -3.11 4.90
N SER A 75 -14.12 -2.23 5.91
CA SER A 75 -15.30 -1.45 6.30
C SER A 75 -15.69 -0.44 5.23
N ILE A 76 -14.72 0.20 4.56
CA ILE A 76 -14.99 1.09 3.42
C ILE A 76 -15.54 0.25 2.25
N THR A 77 -14.92 -0.89 1.95
CA THR A 77 -15.30 -1.78 0.85
C THR A 77 -16.69 -2.43 1.04
N LEU A 78 -17.14 -2.55 2.29
CA LEU A 78 -18.49 -3.03 2.64
C LEU A 78 -19.48 -1.90 2.93
N GLU A 79 -19.09 -0.64 2.69
CA GLU A 79 -19.91 0.56 2.96
C GLU A 79 -20.43 0.65 4.41
N LYS A 80 -19.66 0.13 5.37
CA LYS A 80 -19.96 0.17 6.82
C LYS A 80 -19.48 1.49 7.44
N TRP A 81 -20.00 2.60 6.93
CA TRP A 81 -19.60 3.96 7.30
C TRP A 81 -19.84 4.26 8.80
N GLU A 82 -20.84 3.62 9.41
CA GLU A 82 -21.14 3.71 10.85
C GLU A 82 -20.03 3.16 11.75
N LEU A 83 -19.16 2.30 11.22
CA LEU A 83 -18.02 1.75 11.94
C LEU A 83 -16.75 2.59 11.74
N LEU A 84 -16.82 3.61 10.90
CA LEU A 84 -15.69 4.44 10.47
C LEU A 84 -15.77 5.86 11.05
N SER A 85 -14.64 6.55 11.01
CA SER A 85 -14.54 7.99 11.31
C SER A 85 -13.38 8.60 10.54
N PRO A 86 -13.33 9.93 10.34
CA PRO A 86 -12.19 10.60 9.71
C PRO A 86 -10.86 10.28 10.39
N GLU A 87 -10.84 10.11 11.71
CA GLU A 87 -9.63 9.75 12.46
C GLU A 87 -9.15 8.33 12.10
N LYS A 88 -10.07 7.38 11.90
CA LYS A 88 -9.71 6.03 11.46
C LYS A 88 -9.14 6.04 10.04
N ILE A 89 -9.70 6.82 9.13
CA ILE A 89 -9.15 6.98 7.77
C ILE A 89 -7.73 7.56 7.83
N ASN A 90 -7.51 8.59 8.64
CA ASN A 90 -6.18 9.16 8.88
C ASN A 90 -5.18 8.16 9.50
N VAL A 91 -5.65 7.25 10.37
CA VAL A 91 -4.82 6.14 10.87
C VAL A 91 -4.43 5.20 9.74
N ALA A 92 -5.38 4.80 8.88
CA ALA A 92 -5.10 3.93 7.75
C ALA A 92 -4.09 4.55 6.76
N GLN A 93 -4.24 5.85 6.45
CA GLN A 93 -3.30 6.57 5.58
C GLN A 93 -1.87 6.55 6.16
N ARG A 94 -1.71 6.78 7.48
CA ARG A 94 -0.39 6.70 8.14
C ARG A 94 0.22 5.30 8.09
N ILE A 95 -0.59 4.26 8.26
CA ILE A 95 -0.12 2.87 8.17
C ILE A 95 0.34 2.55 6.74
N LEU A 96 -0.43 2.98 5.74
CA LEU A 96 -0.07 2.82 4.33
C LEU A 96 1.25 3.51 4.00
N GLN A 97 1.48 4.73 4.51
CA GLN A 97 2.74 5.44 4.34
C GLN A 97 3.93 4.70 4.97
N LYS A 98 3.75 4.11 6.16
CA LYS A 98 4.79 3.26 6.79
C LYS A 98 5.09 2.03 5.93
N LEU A 99 4.06 1.35 5.41
CA LEU A 99 4.23 0.21 4.51
C LEU A 99 4.97 0.60 3.23
N ALA A 100 4.58 1.71 2.60
CA ALA A 100 5.22 2.21 1.40
C ALA A 100 6.69 2.58 1.63
N GLY A 101 7.00 3.23 2.76
CA GLY A 101 8.36 3.56 3.16
C GLY A 101 9.21 2.31 3.41
N GLY A 102 8.63 1.32 4.10
CA GLY A 102 9.26 0.01 4.34
C GLY A 102 9.62 -0.72 3.05
N LEU A 103 8.64 -0.89 2.16
CA LEU A 103 8.83 -1.53 0.86
C LEU A 103 9.88 -0.82 0.00
N ARG A 104 9.89 0.52 0.02
CA ARG A 104 10.91 1.31 -0.70
C ARG A 104 12.32 1.05 -0.15
N ASN A 105 12.46 0.98 1.17
CA ASN A 105 13.76 0.71 1.80
C ASN A 105 14.25 -0.71 1.48
N ASP A 106 13.37 -1.70 1.52
CA ASP A 106 13.68 -3.09 1.17
C ASP A 106 14.12 -3.20 -0.30
N ILE A 107 13.44 -2.52 -1.22
CA ILE A 107 13.85 -2.46 -2.65
C ILE A 107 15.25 -1.86 -2.80
N ILE A 108 15.53 -0.75 -2.10
CA ILE A 108 16.85 -0.09 -2.14
C ILE A 108 17.92 -1.02 -1.57
N GLN A 109 17.64 -1.71 -0.46
CA GLN A 109 18.58 -2.64 0.15
C GLN A 109 18.87 -3.83 -0.76
N ILE A 110 17.85 -4.48 -1.31
CA ILE A 110 18.00 -5.58 -2.28
C ILE A 110 18.81 -5.12 -3.50
N SER A 111 18.56 -3.90 -3.99
CA SER A 111 19.31 -3.32 -5.11
C SER A 111 20.78 -3.09 -4.78
N LYS A 112 21.12 -2.73 -3.53
CA LYS A 112 22.51 -2.62 -3.08
C LYS A 112 23.18 -3.98 -2.96
N GLU A 113 22.48 -4.97 -2.41
CA GLU A 113 23.02 -6.32 -2.17
C GLU A 113 23.24 -7.12 -3.46
N LYS A 114 22.36 -6.96 -4.46
CA LYS A 114 22.47 -7.66 -5.76
C LYS A 114 23.38 -6.96 -6.77
N GLY A 115 24.00 -5.84 -6.38
CA GLY A 115 24.58 -4.87 -7.30
C GLY A 115 23.47 -4.04 -7.94
N TYR A 116 23.66 -2.72 -8.00
CA TYR A 116 22.69 -1.83 -8.63
C TYR A 116 22.33 -2.38 -10.01
N PRO A 117 21.04 -2.36 -10.42
CA PRO A 117 20.73 -2.61 -11.81
C PRO A 117 21.61 -1.67 -12.64
N ILE A 118 22.32 -2.23 -13.62
CA ILE A 118 23.09 -1.44 -14.58
C ILE A 118 22.05 -0.59 -15.32
N LEU A 119 21.81 0.62 -14.81
CA LEU A 119 20.88 1.57 -15.39
C LEU A 119 21.60 2.16 -16.59
N TYR A 120 21.42 1.46 -17.71
CA TYR A 120 22.05 1.71 -19.00
C TYR A 120 23.57 1.52 -18.95
N ASN A 121 24.12 0.89 -20.00
CA ASN A 121 25.45 1.27 -20.41
C ASN A 121 25.35 2.77 -20.68
N GLU A 122 25.88 3.59 -19.79
CA GLU A 122 26.58 4.77 -20.27
C GLU A 122 27.59 4.19 -21.26
N THR A 123 27.23 4.19 -22.54
CA THR A 123 28.20 4.30 -23.62
C THR A 123 28.91 5.63 -23.39
N GLU A 124 29.77 5.67 -22.38
CA GLU A 124 31.04 6.33 -22.53
C GLU A 124 31.76 5.63 -23.69
N LEU A 125 32.40 6.47 -24.52
CA LEU A 125 33.46 6.12 -25.47
C LEU A 125 33.01 5.55 -26.82
N ASN A 126 32.65 6.46 -27.72
CA ASN A 126 33.58 6.79 -28.82
C ASN A 126 33.85 8.30 -28.67
N GLN A 127 35.00 8.75 -28.17
CA GLN A 127 36.25 8.89 -28.94
C GLN A 127 36.03 9.44 -30.35
#